data_AF-A0A133UC27-F1
#
_entry.id   AF-A0A133UC27-F1
#
_cell.length_a   1.000
_cell.length_b   1.000
_cell.length_c   1.000
_cell.angle_alpha   90.00
_cell.angle_beta   90.00
_cell.angle_gamma   90.00
#
_symmetry.space_group_name_H-M   'P 1'
#
loop_
_entity.id
_entity.type
_entity.pdbx_description
1 polymer ?
#
loop_
_entity_poly.entity_id
_entity_poly.type
_entity_poly.pdbx_seq_one_letter_code
_entity_poly.pdbx_strand_id
1 'polypeptide(L)'
;MKEHLKDAKAWLGSTRENLESNPRVSMAMAAHSVIKSLDALFEEKLGETPSRHDNATDFFRRLLREGEIDPKYSKYSNELTALLQKKSSAEYHAAYVSKSEARKWCRFAEKIFEMSREILS
;
A
#
# COMPACT_ATOMS: atom_id res chain seq x y z
N MET A 1 -2.28 8.02 13.91
CA MET A 1 -3.31 8.07 12.84
C MET A 1 -3.09 9.16 11.76
N LYS A 2 -3.19 10.47 12.08
CA LYS A 2 -3.18 11.56 11.05
C LYS A 2 -1.87 11.68 10.26
N GLU A 3 -0.75 11.30 10.85
CA GLU A 3 0.56 11.37 10.20
C GLU A 3 0.72 10.31 9.11
N HIS A 4 0.27 9.07 9.36
CA HIS A 4 0.34 7.98 8.38
C HIS A 4 -0.43 8.28 7.09
N LEU A 5 -1.67 8.79 7.17
CA LEU A 5 -2.42 9.18 5.97
C LEU A 5 -1.79 10.37 5.24
N LYS A 6 -1.20 11.32 5.96
CA LYS A 6 -0.48 12.45 5.36
C LYS A 6 0.74 11.97 4.58
N ASP A 7 1.53 11.07 5.16
CA ASP A 7 2.69 10.45 4.50
C ASP A 7 2.26 9.62 3.30
N ALA A 8 1.21 8.81 3.45
CA ALA A 8 0.67 8.01 2.36
C ALA A 8 0.28 8.86 1.15
N LYS A 9 -0.33 10.03 1.40
CA LYS A 9 -0.69 11.00 0.36
C LYS A 9 0.54 11.61 -0.32
N ALA A 10 1.57 11.94 0.45
CA ALA A 10 2.82 12.47 -0.10
C ALA A 10 3.50 11.42 -1.02
N TRP A 11 3.61 10.17 -0.56
CA TRP A 11 4.15 9.07 -1.37
C TRP A 11 3.33 8.82 -2.65
N LEU A 12 2.01 8.94 -2.56
CA LEU A 12 1.13 8.81 -3.73
C LEU A 12 1.33 9.95 -4.73
N GLY A 13 1.56 11.17 -4.25
CA GLY A 13 1.94 12.32 -5.09
C GLY A 13 3.22 12.03 -5.87
N SER A 14 4.28 11.63 -5.17
CA SER A 14 5.57 11.31 -5.81
C SER A 14 5.49 10.11 -6.76
N THR A 15 4.63 9.13 -6.46
CA THR A 15 4.34 8.00 -7.37
C THR A 15 3.88 8.49 -8.74
N ARG A 16 2.97 9.48 -8.76
CA ARG A 16 2.38 10.06 -9.98
C ARG A 16 3.39 10.90 -10.76
N GLU A 17 4.25 11.64 -10.06
CA GLU A 17 5.29 12.45 -10.68
C GLU A 17 6.36 11.61 -11.40
N ASN A 18 6.69 10.44 -10.85
CA ASN A 18 7.77 9.58 -11.35
C ASN A 18 7.30 8.50 -12.33
N LEU A 19 6.00 8.43 -12.61
CA LEU A 19 5.36 7.32 -13.32
C LEU A 19 5.93 7.09 -14.73
N GLU A 20 6.29 8.17 -15.42
CA GLU A 20 6.81 8.12 -16.79
C GLU A 20 8.33 8.14 -16.88
N SER A 21 8.99 8.82 -15.95
CA SER A 21 10.44 9.05 -15.95
C SER A 21 11.21 7.94 -15.22
N ASN A 22 10.63 7.37 -14.16
CA ASN A 22 11.26 6.34 -13.35
C ASN A 22 10.22 5.33 -12.80
N PRO A 23 9.75 4.39 -13.64
CA PRO A 23 8.72 3.42 -13.26
C PRO A 23 9.07 2.58 -12.03
N ARG A 24 10.35 2.26 -11.84
CA ARG A 24 10.84 1.53 -10.67
C ARG A 24 10.64 2.35 -9.38
N VAL A 25 11.09 3.61 -9.39
CA VAL A 25 10.89 4.51 -8.24
C VAL A 25 9.41 4.75 -7.99
N SER A 26 8.61 4.92 -9.05
CA SER A 26 7.16 5.05 -8.94
C SER A 26 6.53 3.83 -8.24
N MET A 27 6.91 2.60 -8.62
CA MET A 27 6.42 1.40 -7.95
C MET A 27 6.83 1.33 -6.47
N ALA A 28 8.07 1.70 -6.15
CA ALA A 28 8.54 1.73 -4.76
C ALA A 28 7.75 2.74 -3.92
N MET A 29 7.53 3.95 -4.44
CA MET A 29 6.70 4.98 -3.80
C MET A 29 5.24 4.53 -3.64
N ALA A 30 4.68 3.82 -4.63
CA ALA A 30 3.34 3.25 -4.53
C ALA A 30 3.26 2.25 -3.37
N ALA A 31 4.28 1.41 -3.20
CA ALA A 31 4.35 0.47 -2.09
C ALA A 31 4.44 1.18 -0.73
N HIS A 32 5.22 2.26 -0.61
CA HIS A 32 5.26 3.07 0.60
C HIS A 32 3.94 3.76 0.92
N SER A 33 3.24 4.26 -0.10
CA SER A 33 1.90 4.82 0.05
C SER A 33 0.92 3.78 0.61
N VAL A 34 0.89 2.58 0.01
CA VAL A 34 0.08 1.45 0.50
C VAL A 34 0.40 1.10 1.95
N ILE A 35 1.68 0.95 2.29
CA ILE A 35 2.12 0.62 3.66
C ILE A 35 1.62 1.69 4.63
N LYS A 36 1.81 2.98 4.34
CA LYS A 36 1.38 4.05 5.25
C LYS A 36 -0.15 4.17 5.35
N SER A 37 -0.87 3.90 4.27
CA SER A 37 -2.34 3.80 4.32
C SER A 37 -2.83 2.64 5.19
N LEU A 38 -2.11 1.52 5.18
CA LEU A 38 -2.41 0.36 6.02
C LEU A 38 -2.00 0.57 7.48
N ASP A 39 -0.83 1.18 7.73
CA ASP A 39 -0.37 1.54 9.08
C ASP A 39 -1.41 2.41 9.79
N ALA A 40 -2.00 3.37 9.08
CA ALA A 40 -3.09 4.20 9.62
C ALA A 40 -4.30 3.35 10.06
N LEU A 41 -4.69 2.35 9.27
CA LEU A 41 -5.80 1.45 9.60
C LEU A 41 -5.45 0.53 10.78
N PHE A 42 -4.25 -0.05 10.78
CA PHE A 42 -3.84 -0.98 11.82
C PHE A 42 -3.67 -0.29 13.16
N GLU A 43 -3.07 0.91 13.18
CA GLU A 43 -2.95 1.71 14.38
C GLU A 43 -4.32 2.06 14.96
N GLU A 44 -5.28 2.47 14.13
CA GLU A 44 -6.62 2.84 14.61
C GLU A 44 -7.45 1.63 15.05
N LYS A 45 -7.45 0.55 14.26
CA LYS A 45 -8.37 -0.58 14.45
C LYS A 45 -7.82 -1.68 15.35
N LEU A 46 -6.50 -1.89 15.33
CA LEU A 46 -5.83 -2.95 16.08
C LEU A 46 -4.97 -2.41 17.22
N GLY A 47 -4.67 -1.10 17.25
CA GLY A 47 -3.77 -0.50 18.23
C GLY A 47 -2.29 -0.80 18.01
N GLU A 48 -1.93 -1.42 16.89
CA GLU A 48 -0.56 -1.85 16.57
C GLU A 48 -0.29 -1.80 15.07
N THR A 49 0.98 -1.63 14.69
CA THR A 49 1.45 -1.72 13.30
C THR A 49 2.43 -2.89 13.15
N PRO A 50 2.48 -3.54 11.98
CA PRO A 50 3.39 -4.65 11.77
C PRO A 50 4.85 -4.19 11.80
N SER A 51 5.69 -4.86 12.59
CA SER A 51 7.14 -4.58 12.67
C SER A 51 7.91 -4.88 11.38
N ARG A 52 7.33 -5.68 10.48
CA ARG A 52 7.85 -6.00 9.15
C ARG A 52 6.76 -5.79 8.11
N HIS A 53 7.08 -5.08 7.03
CA HIS A 53 6.11 -4.79 5.98
C HIS A 53 5.50 -6.06 5.35
N ASP A 54 6.24 -7.17 5.30
CA ASP A 54 5.76 -8.45 4.78
C ASP A 54 4.52 -8.97 5.55
N ASN A 55 4.40 -8.62 6.83
CA ASN A 55 3.28 -9.02 7.68
C ASN A 55 2.02 -8.15 7.49
N ALA A 56 2.10 -7.06 6.72
CA ALA A 56 0.97 -6.16 6.50
C ALA A 56 -0.23 -6.85 5.83
N THR A 57 0.01 -7.88 5.01
CA THR A 57 -1.08 -8.67 4.42
C THR A 57 -1.88 -9.42 5.50
N ASP A 58 -1.20 -9.97 6.50
CA ASP A 58 -1.86 -10.77 7.54
C ASP A 58 -2.66 -9.89 8.50
N PHE A 59 -2.16 -8.69 8.80
CA PHE A 59 -2.91 -7.67 9.52
C PHE A 59 -4.15 -7.23 8.74
N PHE A 60 -4.03 -7.04 7.43
CA PHE A 60 -5.18 -6.72 6.58
C PHE A 60 -6.23 -7.84 6.56
N ARG A 61 -5.79 -9.12 6.49
CA ARG A 61 -6.70 -10.27 6.60
C ARG A 61 -7.36 -10.37 7.97
N ARG A 62 -6.64 -9.99 9.04
CA ARG A 62 -7.19 -9.90 10.39
C ARG A 62 -8.32 -8.87 10.45
N LEU A 63 -8.11 -7.67 9.92
CA LEU A 63 -9.17 -6.65 9.83
C LEU A 63 -10.42 -7.16 9.10
N LEU A 64 -10.26 -7.86 7.97
CA LEU A 64 -11.38 -8.47 7.23
C LEU A 64 -12.14 -9.50 8.09
N ARG A 65 -11.41 -10.34 8.82
CA ARG A 65 -11.99 -11.41 9.65
C ARG A 65 -12.71 -10.86 10.88
N GLU A 66 -12.17 -9.79 11.47
CA GLU A 66 -12.75 -9.11 12.65
C GLU A 66 -13.91 -8.18 12.26
N GLY A 67 -14.16 -7.97 10.96
CA GLY A 67 -15.25 -7.13 10.47
C GLY A 67 -14.95 -5.63 10.52
N GLU A 68 -13.70 -5.26 10.79
CA GLU A 68 -13.25 -3.85 10.84
C GLU A 68 -13.21 -3.19 9.46
N ILE A 69 -13.13 -4.00 8.39
CA ILE A 69 -13.17 -3.55 7.00
C ILE A 69 -14.14 -4.41 6.16
N ASP A 70 -14.81 -3.76 5.20
CA ASP A 70 -15.83 -4.38 4.36
C ASP A 70 -15.27 -5.58 3.54
N PRO A 71 -15.95 -6.74 3.54
CA PRO A 71 -15.54 -7.92 2.77
C PRO A 71 -15.31 -7.67 1.27
N LYS A 72 -15.89 -6.62 0.68
CA LYS A 72 -15.62 -6.23 -0.73
C LYS A 72 -14.14 -5.94 -1.01
N TYR A 73 -13.37 -5.63 0.03
CA TYR A 73 -11.93 -5.37 -0.05
C TYR A 73 -11.07 -6.63 0.05
N SER A 74 -11.66 -7.81 0.27
CA SER A 74 -10.95 -9.11 0.31
C SER A 74 -10.06 -9.37 -0.90
N LYS A 75 -10.48 -8.93 -2.09
CA LYS A 75 -9.69 -9.04 -3.32
C LYS A 75 -8.33 -8.33 -3.26
N TYR A 76 -8.18 -7.31 -2.41
CA TYR A 76 -6.93 -6.57 -2.27
C TYR A 76 -5.85 -7.38 -1.57
N SER A 77 -6.18 -8.42 -0.78
CA SER A 77 -5.17 -9.22 -0.09
C SER A 77 -4.13 -9.83 -1.04
N ASN A 78 -4.57 -10.33 -2.20
CA ASN A 78 -3.66 -10.91 -3.19
C ASN A 78 -2.78 -9.84 -3.86
N GLU A 79 -3.35 -8.66 -4.14
CA GLU A 79 -2.62 -7.54 -4.73
C GLU A 79 -1.60 -6.95 -3.73
N LEU A 80 -1.94 -6.89 -2.43
CA LEU A 80 -1.04 -6.48 -1.35
C LEU A 80 0.17 -7.42 -1.27
N THR A 81 -0.06 -8.73 -1.21
CA THR A 81 1.04 -9.71 -1.17
C THR A 81 1.97 -9.54 -2.36
N ALA A 82 1.42 -9.44 -3.57
CA ALA A 82 2.21 -9.28 -4.78
C ALA A 82 3.01 -7.97 -4.82
N LEU A 83 2.45 -6.85 -4.35
CA LEU A 83 3.15 -5.58 -4.28
C LEU A 83 4.31 -5.62 -3.29
N LEU A 84 4.10 -6.17 -2.09
CA LEU A 84 5.10 -6.22 -1.02
C LEU A 84 6.28 -7.13 -1.41
N GLN A 85 5.99 -8.28 -2.02
CA GLN A 85 7.04 -9.15 -2.58
C GLN A 85 7.85 -8.43 -3.66
N LYS A 86 7.18 -7.70 -4.56
CA LYS A 86 7.86 -6.92 -5.61
C LYS A 86 8.67 -5.75 -5.07
N LYS A 87 8.20 -5.06 -4.03
CA LYS A 87 8.98 -4.01 -3.35
C LYS A 87 10.31 -4.59 -2.86
N SER A 88 10.26 -5.70 -2.15
CA SER A 88 11.45 -6.42 -1.69
C SER A 88 12.37 -6.77 -2.88
N SER A 89 11.84 -7.39 -3.94
CA SER A 89 12.66 -7.74 -5.12
C SER A 89 13.25 -6.52 -5.85
N ALA A 90 12.52 -5.41 -5.94
CA ALA A 90 12.98 -4.20 -6.63
C ALA A 90 14.08 -3.47 -5.86
N GLU A 91 14.01 -3.49 -4.53
CA GLU A 91 15.01 -2.90 -3.64
C GLU A 91 16.30 -3.75 -3.60
N TYR A 92 16.18 -5.08 -3.61
CA TYR A 92 17.34 -5.98 -3.46
C TYR A 92 17.98 -6.44 -4.77
N HIS A 93 17.24 -6.53 -5.88
CA HIS A 93 17.71 -7.19 -7.11
C HIS A 93 17.69 -6.30 -8.36
N ALA A 94 17.44 -4.99 -8.23
CA ALA A 94 17.34 -4.07 -9.35
C ALA A 94 16.38 -4.58 -10.47
N ALA A 95 15.28 -5.21 -10.07
CA ALA A 95 14.31 -5.79 -11.00
C ALA A 95 13.79 -4.72 -11.99
N TYR A 96 13.68 -5.11 -13.26
CA TYR A 96 13.05 -4.26 -14.27
C TYR A 96 11.57 -4.07 -13.95
N VAL A 97 11.11 -2.82 -13.99
CA VAL A 97 9.71 -2.44 -13.80
C VAL A 97 9.26 -1.68 -15.04
N SER A 98 8.23 -2.18 -15.71
CA SER A 98 7.65 -1.50 -16.88
C SER A 98 6.75 -0.33 -16.48
N LYS A 99 6.50 0.60 -17.41
CA LYS A 99 5.54 1.70 -17.21
C LYS A 99 4.13 1.20 -16.92
N SER A 100 3.67 0.17 -17.63
CA SER A 100 2.35 -0.41 -17.44
C SER A 100 2.21 -1.04 -16.05
N GLU A 101 3.27 -1.68 -15.55
CA GLU A 101 3.33 -2.21 -14.20
C GLU A 101 3.34 -1.11 -13.13
N ALA A 102 4.14 -0.06 -13.30
CA ALA A 102 4.12 1.10 -12.40
C ALA A 102 2.72 1.75 -12.35
N ARG A 103 2.06 1.90 -13.51
CA ARG A 103 0.66 2.39 -13.59
C ARG A 103 -0.32 1.48 -12.85
N LYS A 104 -0.15 0.16 -12.93
CA LYS A 104 -0.97 -0.79 -12.17
C LYS A 104 -0.83 -0.53 -10.67
N TRP A 105 0.40 -0.43 -10.18
CA TRP A 105 0.65 -0.25 -8.74
C TRP A 105 0.28 1.14 -8.24
N CYS A 106 0.45 2.19 -9.05
CA CYS A 106 -0.08 3.51 -8.73
C CYS A 106 -1.60 3.47 -8.52
N ARG A 107 -2.36 2.91 -9.45
CA ARG A 107 -3.83 2.78 -9.31
C ARG A 107 -4.23 1.94 -8.11
N PHE A 108 -3.45 0.92 -7.77
CA PHE A 108 -3.70 0.12 -6.59
C PHE A 108 -3.44 0.91 -5.30
N ALA A 109 -2.35 1.68 -5.24
CA ALA A 109 -2.07 2.59 -4.12
C ALA A 109 -3.18 3.64 -3.94
N GLU A 110 -3.73 4.19 -5.03
CA GLU A 110 -4.90 5.07 -4.97
C GLU A 110 -6.10 4.40 -4.31
N LYS A 111 -6.43 3.16 -4.70
CA LYS A 111 -7.55 2.42 -4.12
C LYS A 111 -7.37 2.15 -2.63
N ILE A 112 -6.17 1.76 -2.21
CA ILE A 112 -5.89 1.51 -0.78
C ILE A 112 -5.93 2.81 0.01
N PHE A 113 -5.36 3.90 -0.52
CA PHE A 113 -5.41 5.20 0.13
C PHE A 113 -6.84 5.71 0.32
N GLU A 114 -7.66 5.65 -0.72
CA GLU A 114 -9.07 6.08 -0.65
C GLU A 114 -9.87 5.20 0.31
N MET A 115 -9.69 3.87 0.26
CA MET A 115 -10.30 2.95 1.21
C MET A 115 -9.91 3.27 2.66
N SER A 116 -8.62 3.44 2.95
CA SER A 116 -8.16 3.78 4.29
C SER A 116 -8.72 5.13 4.74
N ARG A 117 -8.78 6.13 3.86
CA ARG A 117 -9.36 7.43 4.17
C ARG A 117 -10.85 7.33 4.48
N GLU A 118 -11.62 6.59 3.67
CA GLU A 118 -13.06 6.40 3.86
C GLU A 118 -13.39 5.71 5.19
N ILE A 119 -12.62 4.71 5.58
CA ILE A 119 -12.84 3.94 6.82
C ILE A 119 -12.48 4.74 8.07
N LEU A 120 -11.51 5.66 7.95
CA LEU A 120 -10.98 6.49 9.04
C LEU A 120 -11.60 7.89 9.11
N SER A 121 -12.54 8.21 8.22
CA SER A 121 -13.30 9.47 8.25
C SER A 121 -14.51 9.35 9.16
#